data_AF-A0A7S4M3V2-F1
#
_entry.id   AF-A0A7S4M3V2-F1
#
_cell.length_a   1.000
_cell.length_b   1.000
_cell.length_c   1.000
_cell.angle_alpha   90.00
_cell.angle_beta   90.00
_cell.angle_gamma   90.00
#
_symmetry.space_group_name_H-M   'P 1'
#
loop_
_entity.id
_entity.type
_entity.pdbx_description
1 polymer ?
#
loop_
_entity_poly.entity_id
_entity_poly.type
_entity_poly.pdbx_seq_one_letter_code
_entity_poly.pdbx_strand_id
1 'polypeptide(L)'
;KNDCSGHGYCSSLYGLDYCNCTSEWTGPDCSTRVINPPSIVQVVPSTQFSSEDPYGLNHPLFNSSTLAQIKLTMDPADLQYLLDPVNQHSSLYQRATLWFDNGVVSKQMPAVGIRLKGNSSRGYAKKTFKISFTEYDDDNDWDDIK
;
A
#
# COMPACT_ATOMS: atom_id res chain seq x y z
N LYS A 1 13.20 -20.06 -21.95
CA LYS A 1 13.90 -18.77 -21.73
C LYS A 1 12.82 -17.71 -21.71
N ASN A 2 12.47 -17.20 -20.53
CA ASN A 2 11.54 -16.07 -20.42
C ASN A 2 12.29 -14.84 -20.99
N ASP A 3 11.65 -14.01 -21.81
CA ASP A 3 12.21 -12.78 -22.39
C ASP A 3 11.59 -11.52 -21.76
N CYS A 4 10.95 -11.68 -20.60
CA CYS A 4 10.22 -10.62 -19.90
C CYS A 4 9.19 -9.93 -20.80
N SER A 5 8.58 -10.72 -21.69
CA SER A 5 7.56 -10.29 -22.64
C SER A 5 8.00 -9.09 -23.50
N GLY A 6 9.31 -8.88 -23.69
CA GLY A 6 9.87 -7.73 -24.40
C GLY A 6 9.70 -6.37 -23.70
N HIS A 7 9.27 -6.38 -22.43
CA HIS A 7 8.99 -5.17 -21.64
C HIS A 7 9.87 -5.03 -20.41
N GLY A 8 11.02 -5.69 -20.43
CA GLY A 8 12.02 -5.66 -19.37
C GLY A 8 13.27 -6.40 -19.82
N TYR A 9 14.14 -6.69 -18.85
CA TYR A 9 15.30 -7.54 -19.07
C TYR A 9 15.38 -8.63 -18.00
N CYS A 10 15.87 -9.80 -18.40
CA CYS A 10 16.07 -10.92 -17.49
C CYS A 10 17.29 -10.66 -16.61
N SER A 11 17.12 -10.82 -15.31
CA SER A 11 18.19 -10.82 -14.32
C SER A 11 18.18 -12.15 -13.58
N SER A 12 19.35 -12.57 -13.09
CA SER A 12 19.47 -13.80 -12.31
C SER A 12 20.03 -13.46 -10.95
N LEU A 13 19.34 -13.90 -9.89
CA LEU A 13 19.80 -13.75 -8.52
C LEU A 13 19.80 -15.13 -7.86
N TYR A 14 20.98 -15.58 -7.40
CA TYR A 14 21.19 -16.92 -6.84
C TYR A 14 20.71 -18.08 -7.74
N GLY A 15 20.80 -17.92 -9.06
CA GLY A 15 20.39 -18.94 -10.04
C GLY A 15 18.88 -19.00 -10.33
N LEU A 16 18.11 -18.05 -9.81
CA LEU A 16 16.70 -17.85 -10.16
C LEU A 16 16.58 -16.66 -11.12
N ASP A 17 15.99 -16.93 -12.29
CA ASP A 17 15.74 -15.90 -13.31
C ASP A 17 14.45 -15.15 -12.99
N TYR A 18 14.54 -13.82 -12.96
CA TYR A 18 13.41 -12.91 -12.76
C TYR A 18 13.45 -11.75 -13.76
N CYS A 19 12.32 -11.08 -13.93
CA CYS A 19 12.19 -9.98 -14.87
C CYS A 19 12.22 -8.63 -14.19
N ASN A 20 13.09 -7.75 -14.69
CA ASN A 20 13.14 -6.36 -14.27
C ASN A 20 12.40 -5.51 -15.32
N CYS A 21 11.17 -5.10 -14.98
CA CYS A 21 10.26 -4.47 -15.91
C CYS A 21 10.57 -2.99 -16.13
N THR A 22 10.30 -2.52 -17.35
CA THR A 22 10.28 -1.09 -17.67
C THR A 22 9.13 -0.38 -16.93
N SER A 23 9.23 0.94 -16.73
CA SER A 23 8.32 1.71 -15.86
C SER A 23 6.83 1.64 -16.20
N GLU A 24 6.47 1.18 -17.39
CA GLU A 24 5.07 1.01 -17.82
C GLU A 24 4.54 -0.41 -17.62
N TRP A 25 5.35 -1.35 -17.15
CA TRP A 25 5.04 -2.77 -17.06
C TRP A 25 5.40 -3.36 -15.70
N THR A 26 4.68 -4.39 -15.30
CA THR A 26 4.76 -5.05 -14.00
C THR A 26 4.38 -6.52 -14.11
N GLY A 27 4.51 -7.25 -13.02
CA GLY A 27 4.28 -8.69 -12.93
C GLY A 27 5.54 -9.54 -13.12
N PRO A 28 5.44 -10.86 -12.92
CA PRO A 28 6.60 -11.78 -12.92
C PRO A 28 7.34 -11.88 -14.26
N ASP A 29 6.66 -11.55 -15.36
CA ASP A 29 7.13 -11.61 -16.74
C ASP A 29 6.92 -10.30 -17.51
N CYS A 30 6.63 -9.20 -16.81
CA CYS A 30 6.33 -7.88 -17.39
C CYS A 30 5.19 -7.87 -18.42
N SER A 31 4.26 -8.84 -18.36
CA SER A 31 3.10 -8.91 -19.26
C SER A 31 1.97 -7.95 -18.90
N THR A 32 2.00 -7.36 -17.70
CA THR A 32 0.92 -6.51 -17.18
C THR A 32 1.34 -5.05 -17.23
N ARG A 33 0.50 -4.15 -17.77
CA ARG A 33 0.79 -2.71 -17.71
C ARG A 33 0.65 -2.18 -16.29
N VAL A 34 1.54 -1.29 -15.89
CA VAL A 34 1.38 -0.47 -14.69
C VAL A 34 0.15 0.40 -14.92
N ILE A 35 -0.96 0.04 -14.27
CA ILE A 35 -2.11 0.91 -14.19
C ILE A 35 -1.72 1.97 -13.16
N ASN A 36 -1.24 3.12 -13.63
CA ASN A 36 -1.19 4.32 -12.82
C ASN A 36 -2.65 4.71 -12.57
N PRO A 37 -3.19 4.54 -11.35
CA PRO A 37 -4.53 4.97 -11.09
C PRO A 37 -4.57 6.47 -11.41
N PRO A 38 -5.54 6.96 -12.21
CA PRO A 38 -5.72 8.39 -12.34
C PRO A 38 -5.85 8.98 -10.93
N SER A 39 -5.27 10.15 -10.71
CA SER A 39 -5.55 10.91 -9.50
C SER A 39 -7.05 10.94 -9.31
N ILE A 40 -7.53 10.37 -8.21
CA ILE A 40 -8.97 10.22 -7.99
C ILE A 40 -9.55 11.63 -7.85
N VAL A 41 -10.24 12.09 -8.89
CA VAL A 41 -11.14 13.26 -8.84
C VAL A 41 -12.56 12.73 -8.70
N GLN A 42 -12.82 11.98 -7.63
CA GLN A 42 -14.19 11.62 -7.27
C GLN A 42 -14.71 12.64 -6.27
N VAL A 43 -15.58 13.52 -6.75
CA VAL A 43 -16.49 14.29 -5.90
C VAL A 43 -17.70 13.40 -5.69
N VAL A 44 -17.88 12.85 -4.49
CA VAL A 44 -19.11 12.13 -4.16
C VAL A 44 -20.23 13.17 -4.07
N PRO A 45 -21.30 13.08 -4.88
CA PRO A 45 -22.28 14.16 -5.01
C PRO A 45 -23.19 14.36 -3.80
N SER A 46 -23.03 13.57 -2.74
CA SER A 46 -23.78 13.73 -1.50
C SER A 46 -22.94 13.44 -0.27
N THR A 47 -23.16 14.27 0.76
CA THR A 47 -22.69 14.05 2.13
C THR A 47 -23.21 12.72 2.66
N GLN A 48 -22.32 11.78 2.95
CA GLN A 48 -22.66 10.51 3.60
C GLN A 48 -22.07 10.51 5.00
N PHE A 49 -22.81 11.13 5.94
CA PHE A 49 -22.51 11.00 7.36
C PHE A 49 -23.22 9.77 7.91
N SER A 50 -22.53 8.98 8.73
CA SER A 50 -23.26 8.03 9.58
C SER A 50 -24.06 8.82 10.61
N SER A 51 -25.13 8.24 11.14
CA SER A 51 -25.87 8.82 12.27
C SER A 51 -25.04 8.95 13.55
N GLU A 52 -23.80 8.46 13.55
CA GLU A 52 -22.86 8.41 14.67
C GLU A 52 -21.76 9.48 14.55
N ASP A 53 -21.74 10.27 13.47
CA ASP A 53 -20.79 11.38 13.28
C ASP A 53 -21.40 12.72 13.74
N PRO A 54 -21.06 13.21 14.95
CA PRO A 54 -21.58 14.48 15.46
C PRO A 54 -20.91 15.71 14.82
N TYR A 55 -19.82 15.52 14.06
CA TYR A 55 -19.01 16.60 13.50
C TYR A 55 -19.37 16.91 12.04
N GLY A 56 -19.99 15.98 11.33
CA GLY A 56 -20.48 16.17 9.96
C GLY A 56 -19.38 16.70 9.03
N LEU A 57 -19.66 17.78 8.31
CA LEU A 57 -18.68 18.43 7.41
C LEU A 57 -17.43 18.95 8.13
N ASN A 58 -17.48 19.13 9.46
CA ASN A 58 -16.36 19.63 10.25
C ASN A 58 -15.46 18.52 10.79
N HIS A 59 -15.69 17.25 10.45
CA HIS A 59 -14.78 16.19 10.87
C HIS A 59 -13.49 16.23 10.02
N PRO A 60 -12.32 16.55 10.59
CA PRO A 60 -11.07 16.72 9.81
C PRO A 60 -10.54 15.42 9.17
N LEU A 61 -11.16 14.28 9.52
CA LEU A 61 -10.75 12.94 9.12
C LEU A 61 -11.79 12.18 8.31
N PHE A 62 -13.07 12.28 8.66
CA PHE A 62 -14.16 11.55 8.00
C PHE A 62 -14.94 12.43 7.03
N ASN A 63 -14.23 13.13 6.15
CA ASN A 63 -14.89 13.78 5.02
C ASN A 63 -15.24 12.72 3.95
N SER A 64 -16.48 12.23 3.95
CA SER A 64 -16.97 11.26 2.94
C SER A 64 -17.00 11.81 1.51
N SER A 65 -16.79 13.12 1.34
CA SER A 65 -16.79 13.80 0.03
C SER A 65 -15.47 13.60 -0.72
N THR A 66 -14.40 13.20 0.00
CA THR A 66 -13.08 12.92 -0.54
C THR A 66 -12.60 11.54 -0.07
N LEU A 67 -12.13 10.71 -1.01
CA LEU A 67 -11.51 9.43 -0.63
C LEU A 67 -10.09 9.66 -0.14
N ALA A 68 -9.81 9.27 1.10
CA ALA A 68 -8.46 9.29 1.63
C ALA A 68 -7.56 8.30 0.89
N GLN A 69 -6.35 8.75 0.56
CA GLN A 69 -5.32 7.97 -0.11
C GLN A 69 -4.23 7.58 0.89
N ILE A 70 -3.88 6.31 0.87
CA ILE A 70 -2.72 5.77 1.58
C ILE A 70 -1.77 5.24 0.52
N LYS A 71 -0.56 5.81 0.46
CA LYS A 71 0.54 5.31 -0.35
C LYS A 71 1.59 4.71 0.57
N LEU A 72 2.05 3.52 0.22
CA LEU A 72 3.06 2.79 0.97
C LEU A 72 4.27 2.59 0.06
N THR A 73 5.44 2.93 0.57
CA THR A 73 6.72 2.70 -0.09
C THR A 73 7.59 1.87 0.83
N MET A 74 8.21 0.83 0.30
CA MET A 74 9.07 -0.07 1.07
C MET A 74 10.17 -0.63 0.19
N ASP A 75 11.17 -1.26 0.80
CA ASP A 75 12.23 -1.94 0.07
C ASP A 75 11.65 -3.11 -0.76
N PRO A 76 12.08 -3.30 -2.01
CA PRO A 76 11.63 -4.43 -2.84
C PRO A 76 11.85 -5.81 -2.19
N ALA A 77 12.93 -5.99 -1.42
CA ALA A 77 13.21 -7.25 -0.71
C ALA A 77 12.20 -7.49 0.43
N ASP A 78 11.81 -6.44 1.13
CA ASP A 78 10.77 -6.51 2.17
C ASP A 78 9.39 -6.81 1.58
N LEU A 79 9.08 -6.20 0.43
CA LEU A 79 7.85 -6.52 -0.31
C LEU A 79 7.86 -7.98 -0.76
N GLN A 80 8.98 -8.48 -1.29
CA GLN A 80 9.12 -9.87 -1.68
C GLN A 80 8.91 -10.80 -0.48
N TYR A 81 9.51 -10.49 0.67
CA TYR A 81 9.31 -11.26 1.90
C TYR A 81 7.83 -11.35 2.28
N LEU A 82 7.09 -10.23 2.23
CA LEU A 82 5.66 -10.20 2.56
C LEU A 82 4.78 -11.00 1.58
N LEU A 83 5.13 -10.98 0.30
CA LEU A 83 4.33 -11.61 -0.75
C LEU A 83 4.69 -13.08 -0.99
N ASP A 84 5.81 -13.56 -0.44
CA ASP A 84 6.24 -14.95 -0.53
C ASP A 84 5.18 -15.89 0.10
N PRO A 85 4.66 -16.89 -0.63
CA PRO A 85 3.74 -17.88 -0.11
C PRO A 85 4.24 -18.61 1.14
N VAL A 86 5.56 -18.80 1.29
CA VAL A 86 6.18 -19.43 2.47
C VAL A 86 5.99 -18.54 3.71
N ASN A 87 6.07 -17.22 3.53
CA ASN A 87 5.95 -16.24 4.60
C ASN A 87 4.53 -15.70 4.76
N GLN A 88 3.56 -16.18 3.96
CA GLN A 88 2.22 -15.58 3.91
C GLN A 88 1.52 -15.54 5.28
N HIS A 89 1.81 -16.50 6.18
CA HIS A 89 1.28 -16.58 7.54
C HIS A 89 2.18 -15.95 8.60
N SER A 90 3.31 -15.36 8.20
CA SER A 90 4.19 -14.62 9.09
C SER A 90 3.43 -13.49 9.79
N SER A 91 3.84 -13.25 11.03
CA SER A 91 3.41 -12.11 11.84
C SER A 91 4.50 -11.07 12.00
N LEU A 92 5.65 -11.26 11.33
CA LEU A 92 6.72 -10.29 11.28
C LEU A 92 6.26 -9.06 10.50
N TYR A 93 6.53 -7.89 11.06
CA TYR A 93 6.36 -6.63 10.36
C TYR A 93 7.57 -6.37 9.47
N GLN A 94 7.33 -5.74 8.32
CA GLN A 94 8.38 -5.13 7.52
C GLN A 94 8.27 -3.61 7.60
N ARG A 95 9.39 -2.93 7.46
CA ARG A 95 9.44 -1.47 7.52
C ARG A 95 8.91 -0.86 6.22
N ALA A 96 8.10 0.17 6.33
CA ALA A 96 7.61 0.95 5.21
C ALA A 96 7.50 2.43 5.57
N THR A 97 7.45 3.27 4.55
CA THR A 97 7.07 4.67 4.64
C THR A 97 5.63 4.81 4.18
N LEU A 98 4.81 5.46 5.02
CA LEU A 98 3.41 5.73 4.72
C LEU A 98 3.24 7.20 4.36
N TRP A 99 2.48 7.47 3.31
CA TRP A 99 1.97 8.79 2.99
C TRP A 99 0.45 8.75 3.00
N PHE A 100 -0.15 9.65 3.78
CA PHE A 100 -1.60 9.80 3.92
C PHE A 100 -2.04 11.16 3.38
N ASP A 101 -3.13 11.18 2.63
CA ASP A 101 -3.76 12.40 2.14
C ASP A 101 -5.27 12.22 2.03
N ASN A 102 -6.06 13.08 2.67
CA ASN A 102 -7.52 13.10 2.57
C ASN A 102 -8.09 14.38 1.91
N GLY A 103 -7.22 15.20 1.31
CA GLY A 103 -7.55 16.50 0.71
C GLY A 103 -7.52 17.68 1.70
N VAL A 104 -7.41 17.41 3.01
CA VAL A 104 -7.28 18.43 4.07
C VAL A 104 -5.96 18.27 4.82
N VAL A 105 -5.61 17.02 5.17
CA VAL A 105 -4.41 16.63 5.89
C VAL A 105 -3.55 15.80 4.94
N SER A 106 -2.30 16.21 4.76
CA SER A 106 -1.27 15.44 4.04
C SER A 106 -0.07 15.24 4.95
N LYS A 107 0.27 13.98 5.26
CA LYS A 107 1.35 13.63 6.20
C LYS A 107 2.14 12.42 5.73
N GLN A 108 3.44 12.46 5.96
CA GLN A 108 4.35 11.34 5.73
C GLN A 108 4.83 10.79 7.08
N MET A 109 4.81 9.47 7.22
CA MET A 109 5.40 8.73 8.33
C MET A 109 6.53 7.86 7.78
N PRO A 110 7.79 8.16 8.11
CA PRO A 110 8.94 7.48 7.52
C PRO A 110 9.07 6.02 7.96
N ALA A 111 8.48 5.64 9.10
CA ALA A 111 8.84 4.42 9.81
C ALA A 111 7.62 3.64 10.35
N VAL A 112 6.76 3.12 9.48
CA VAL A 112 5.64 2.26 9.90
C VAL A 112 5.96 0.79 9.71
N GLY A 113 5.35 -0.07 10.51
CA GLY A 113 5.36 -1.52 10.31
C GLY A 113 4.18 -1.98 9.47
N ILE A 114 4.42 -2.81 8.46
CA ILE A 114 3.37 -3.44 7.66
C ILE A 114 3.51 -4.96 7.64
N ARG A 115 2.38 -5.67 7.74
CA ARG A 115 2.33 -7.12 7.54
C ARG A 115 1.00 -7.59 6.96
N LEU A 116 0.98 -8.81 6.43
CA LEU A 116 -0.26 -9.47 6.04
C LEU A 116 -1.14 -9.76 7.26
N LYS A 117 -2.46 -9.64 7.07
CA LYS A 117 -3.49 -9.96 8.06
C LYS A 117 -4.59 -10.83 7.46
N GLY A 118 -5.23 -11.61 8.33
CA GLY A 118 -6.31 -12.52 8.00
C GLY A 118 -5.87 -13.97 8.10
N ASN A 119 -6.72 -14.89 7.66
CA ASN A 119 -6.39 -16.32 7.59
C ASN A 119 -6.41 -16.78 6.12
N SER A 120 -7.60 -17.00 5.58
CA SER A 120 -7.82 -17.34 4.16
C SER A 120 -7.50 -16.19 3.21
N SER A 121 -7.63 -14.93 3.66
CA SER A 121 -7.44 -13.76 2.80
C SER A 121 -5.98 -13.50 2.39
N ARG A 122 -5.01 -14.17 3.03
CA ARG A 122 -3.58 -14.02 2.76
C ARG A 122 -3.18 -14.57 1.38
N GLY A 123 -3.93 -15.51 0.83
CA GLY A 123 -3.67 -16.12 -0.48
C GLY A 123 -4.18 -15.32 -1.70
N TYR A 124 -5.12 -14.38 -1.52
CA TYR A 124 -5.73 -13.66 -2.66
C TYR A 124 -4.81 -12.63 -3.30
N ALA A 125 -5.03 -12.31 -4.58
CA ALA A 125 -4.30 -11.23 -5.25
C ALA A 125 -4.46 -9.88 -4.52
N LYS A 126 -5.69 -9.57 -4.05
CA LYS A 126 -5.93 -8.44 -3.15
C LYS A 126 -5.64 -8.84 -1.70
N LYS A 127 -4.51 -8.37 -1.18
CA LYS A 127 -4.07 -8.65 0.19
C LYS A 127 -4.77 -7.73 1.21
N THR A 128 -4.93 -8.24 2.42
CA THR A 128 -5.30 -7.44 3.59
C THR A 128 -4.05 -7.18 4.41
N PHE A 129 -3.81 -5.92 4.76
CA PHE A 129 -2.63 -5.49 5.52
C PHE A 129 -3.03 -5.01 6.91
N LYS A 130 -2.14 -5.20 7.88
CA LYS A 130 -2.13 -4.46 9.14
C LYS A 130 -0.97 -3.48 9.10
N ILE A 131 -1.26 -2.21 9.36
CA ILE A 131 -0.28 -1.13 9.47
C ILE A 131 -0.17 -0.79 10.96
N SER A 132 1.05 -0.73 11.46
CA SER A 132 1.40 -0.40 12.84
C SER A 132 2.25 0.86 12.81
N PHE A 133 1.75 1.95 13.38
CA PHE A 133 2.44 3.24 13.34
C PHE A 133 3.61 3.30 14.32
N THR A 134 3.60 2.48 15.38
CA THR A 134 4.63 2.52 16.43
C THR A 134 5.62 1.36 16.36
N GLU A 135 5.53 0.49 15.35
CA GLU A 135 6.36 -0.74 15.31
C GLU A 135 7.86 -0.46 15.30
N TYR A 136 8.27 0.62 14.64
CA TYR A 136 9.67 0.93 14.37
C TYR A 136 10.07 2.34 14.78
N ASP A 137 9.11 3.11 15.26
CA ASP A 137 9.27 4.49 15.66
C ASP A 137 8.08 4.85 16.56
N ASP A 138 8.33 4.91 17.86
CA ASP A 138 7.34 5.30 18.85
C ASP A 138 7.03 6.81 18.78
N ASP A 139 7.90 7.58 18.11
CA ASP A 139 7.76 9.03 17.88
C ASP A 139 7.07 9.31 16.53
N ASN A 140 6.46 8.31 15.88
CA ASN A 140 5.53 8.53 14.77
C ASN A 140 4.30 9.23 15.30
N ASP A 141 4.47 10.53 15.42
CA ASP A 141 3.55 11.41 16.05
C ASP A 141 2.29 11.53 15.16
N TRP A 142 1.12 11.19 15.70
CA TRP A 142 -0.21 11.49 15.14
C TRP A 142 -0.93 12.52 16.03
N ASP A 143 -0.20 13.46 16.66
CA ASP A 143 -0.64 14.20 17.86
C ASP A 143 -1.71 15.27 17.67
N ASP A 144 -2.16 15.58 16.46
CA ASP A 144 -3.16 16.66 16.28
C ASP A 144 -4.57 16.16 15.95
N ILE A 145 -4.82 14.86 16.11
CA ILE A 145 -6.16 14.29 15.92
C ILE A 145 -6.71 13.82 17.26
N LYS A 146 -7.19 14.78 18.05
CA LYS A 146 -8.16 14.55 19.13
C LYS A 146 -9.57 14.90 18.66
#